data_AF-A0A9X9LIN1-F1
#
_entry.id   AF-A0A9X9LIN1-F1
#
_cell.length_a   1.000
_cell.length_b   1.000
_cell.length_c   1.000
_cell.angle_alpha   90.00
_cell.angle_beta   90.00
_cell.angle_gamma   90.00
#
_symmetry.space_group_name_H-M   'P 1'
#
loop_
_entity.id
_entity.type
_entity.pdbx_description
1 polymer ?
#
loop_
_entity_poly.entity_id
_entity_poly.type
_entity_poly.pdbx_seq_one_letter_code
_entity_poly.pdbx_strand_id
1 'polypeptide(L)' 'TEKTDPIPSQVEVQEPPWILEREEIFSIGIEEVFDILPLYGVLQPHSSHQMSFTFYGHCDIVAQAKALCEVEGGP' A
#
# COMPACT_ATOMS: atom_id res chain seq x y z
N THR A 1 -31.47 -49.76 18.81
CA THR A 1 -30.48 -49.81 17.72
C THR A 1 -31.02 -48.97 16.59
N GLU A 2 -30.61 -47.71 16.49
CA GLU A 2 -30.53 -46.94 15.24
C GLU A 2 -29.77 -45.65 15.58
N LYS A 3 -28.69 -45.43 14.85
CA LYS A 3 -27.71 -44.36 14.98
C LYS A 3 -27.95 -43.46 13.77
N THR A 4 -27.96 -42.13 13.91
CA THR A 4 -27.34 -41.20 12.94
C THR A 4 -27.23 -39.80 13.56
N ASP A 5 -26.03 -39.26 13.42
CA ASP A 5 -25.40 -38.11 14.07
C ASP A 5 -25.95 -36.73 13.61
N PRO A 6 -25.73 -35.65 14.40
CA PRO A 6 -26.16 -34.30 14.06
C PRO A 6 -25.36 -33.72 12.89
N ILE A 7 -26.06 -33.04 11.98
CA ILE A 7 -25.48 -32.27 10.87
C ILE A 7 -24.47 -31.25 11.42
N PRO A 8 -23.17 -31.30 11.06
CA PRO A 8 -22.27 -30.19 11.32
C PRO A 8 -22.45 -29.16 10.19
N SER A 9 -23.09 -28.05 10.51
CA SER A 9 -23.08 -26.83 9.68
C SER A 9 -21.68 -26.21 9.76
N GLN A 10 -20.77 -26.73 8.95
CA GLN A 10 -19.52 -26.07 8.59
C GLN A 10 -19.41 -26.20 7.07
N VAL A 11 -20.12 -25.34 6.34
CA VAL A 11 -19.74 -25.07 4.95
C VAL A 11 -18.47 -24.24 5.05
N GLU A 12 -17.34 -24.94 5.12
CA GLU A 12 -16.03 -24.34 4.88
C GLU A 12 -16.03 -23.98 3.39
N VAL A 13 -16.37 -22.72 3.12
CA VAL A 13 -16.24 -22.14 1.79
C VAL A 13 -14.75 -22.19 1.48
N GLN A 14 -14.32 -23.22 0.75
CA GLN A 14 -12.99 -23.23 0.18
C GLN A 14 -12.92 -22.05 -0.78
N GLU A 15 -12.30 -20.97 -0.31
CA GLU A 15 -11.97 -19.83 -1.14
C GLU A 15 -11.14 -20.34 -2.31
N PRO A 16 -11.62 -20.17 -3.55
CA PRO A 16 -10.95 -20.76 -4.69
C PRO A 16 -9.58 -20.13 -4.91
N PRO A 17 -8.60 -20.91 -5.42
CA PRO A 17 -7.18 -20.55 -5.44
C PRO A 17 -6.85 -19.28 -6.23
N TRP A 18 -7.76 -18.81 -7.09
CA TRP A 18 -7.62 -17.56 -7.85
C TRP A 18 -7.83 -16.28 -7.02
N ILE A 19 -8.36 -16.39 -5.80
CA ILE A 19 -8.48 -15.25 -4.87
C ILE A 19 -7.08 -14.83 -4.43
N LEU A 20 -6.30 -15.80 -3.93
CA LEU A 20 -4.90 -15.60 -3.49
C LEU A 20 -3.99 -15.14 -4.63
N GLU A 21 -4.18 -15.64 -5.85
CA GLU A 21 -3.42 -15.19 -7.03
C GLU A 21 -3.70 -13.71 -7.34
N ARG A 22 -4.92 -13.22 -7.09
CA ARG A 22 -5.30 -11.82 -7.33
C ARG A 22 -4.72 -10.87 -6.27
N GLU A 23 -4.54 -11.34 -5.03
CA GLU A 23 -3.87 -10.56 -3.98
C GLU A 23 -2.36 -10.36 -4.25
N GLU A 24 -1.67 -11.32 -4.89
CA GLU A 24 -0.25 -11.18 -5.23
C GLU A 24 0.00 -10.33 -6.49
N ILE A 25 -0.96 -10.23 -7.42
CA ILE A 25 -0.76 -9.59 -8.74
C ILE A 25 -0.81 -8.05 -8.69
N PHE A 26 -1.29 -7.41 -7.62
CA PHE A 26 -1.45 -5.94 -7.56
C PHE A 26 -0.93 -5.28 -6.28
N SER A 27 0.18 -5.75 -5.72
CA SER A 27 0.92 -4.93 -4.75
C SER A 27 1.71 -3.83 -5.50
N ILE A 28 1.01 -2.83 -6.02
CA ILE A 28 1.62 -1.65 -6.65
C ILE A 28 2.47 -0.92 -5.61
N GLY A 29 3.76 -0.78 -5.90
CA GLY A 29 4.72 -0.11 -5.03
C GLY A 29 4.44 1.39 -4.91
N ILE A 30 4.94 2.02 -3.85
CA ILE A 30 4.74 3.47 -3.64
C ILE A 30 5.35 4.27 -4.80
N GLU A 31 6.47 3.80 -5.33
CA GLU A 31 7.19 4.35 -6.47
C GLU A 31 6.38 4.37 -7.77
N GLU A 32 5.37 3.51 -7.89
CA GLU A 32 4.51 3.44 -9.07
C GLU A 32 3.31 4.38 -9.00
N VAL A 33 3.02 4.97 -7.83
CA VAL A 33 1.86 5.87 -7.61
C VAL A 33 2.26 7.26 -7.15
N PHE A 34 3.45 7.43 -6.57
CA PHE A 34 3.88 8.68 -5.97
C PHE A 34 5.41 8.85 -6.08
N ASP A 35 5.84 10.06 -6.48
CA ASP A 35 7.25 10.46 -6.50
C ASP A 35 7.42 11.87 -5.92
N ILE A 36 8.58 12.12 -5.31
CA ILE A 36 8.95 13.39 -4.70
C ILE A 36 10.39 13.72 -5.02
N LEU A 37 10.62 14.90 -5.59
CA LEU A 37 11.95 15.36 -6.00
C LEU A 37 12.22 16.82 -5.60
N PRO A 38 13.46 17.15 -5.18
CA PRO A 38 14.54 16.23 -4.85
C PRO A 38 14.30 15.48 -3.52
N LEU A 39 14.85 14.27 -3.40
CA LEU A 39 14.73 13.46 -2.17
C LEU A 39 15.59 13.99 -1.02
N TYR A 40 16.70 14.64 -1.34
CA TYR A 40 17.68 15.14 -0.37
C TYR A 40 18.19 16.52 -0.79
N GLY A 41 18.60 17.32 0.19
CA GLY A 41 19.21 18.62 -0.06
C GLY A 41 19.66 19.30 1.22
N VAL A 42 20.32 20.45 1.06
CA VAL A 42 20.72 21.32 2.16
C VAL A 42 20.04 22.66 2.00
N LEU A 43 19.35 23.10 3.04
CA LEU A 43 18.75 24.43 3.12
C LEU A 43 19.70 25.36 3.88
N GLN A 44 20.07 26.47 3.25
CA GLN A 44 20.77 27.55 3.94
C GLN A 44 19.77 28.33 4.81
N PRO A 45 20.22 28.97 5.89
CA PRO A 45 19.37 29.84 6.69
C PRO A 45 18.64 30.88 5.81
N HIS A 46 17.34 31.05 6.04
CA HIS A 46 16.46 31.96 5.30
C HIS A 46 16.27 31.62 3.81
N SER A 47 16.73 30.45 3.35
CA SER A 47 16.47 29.97 2.00
C SER A 47 15.21 29.11 1.94
N SER A 48 14.78 28.79 0.73
CA SER A 48 13.69 27.85 0.48
C SER A 48 14.06 26.97 -0.70
N HIS A 49 13.54 25.75 -0.70
CA HIS A 49 13.74 24.79 -1.77
C HIS A 49 12.38 24.43 -2.37
N GLN A 50 12.31 24.41 -3.69
CA GLN A 50 11.09 23.98 -4.37
C GLN A 50 11.11 22.45 -4.47
N MET A 51 10.01 21.83 -4.04
CA MET A 51 9.79 20.39 -4.16
C MET A 51 8.72 20.12 -5.21
N SER A 52 8.91 19.04 -5.97
CA SER A 52 7.95 18.53 -6.93
C SER A 52 7.36 17.22 -6.41
N PHE A 53 6.04 17.11 -6.48
CA PHE A 53 5.28 15.93 -6.11
C PHE A 53 4.55 15.43 -7.36
N THR A 54 4.75 14.18 -7.71
CA THR A 54 4.12 13.55 -8.88
C THR A 54 3.25 12.40 -8.40
N PHE A 55 2.04 12.32 -8.94
CA PHE A 55 1.10 11.23 -8.68
C PHE A 55 0.81 10.52 -9.99
N TYR A 56 0.96 9.20 -9.99
CA TYR A 56 0.70 8.35 -11.15
C TYR A 56 -0.59 7.58 -10.90
N GLY A 57 -1.60 7.84 -11.73
CA GLY A 57 -2.91 7.21 -11.62
C GLY A 57 -2.94 5.86 -12.32
N HIS A 58 -3.51 4.86 -11.63
CA HIS A 58 -3.81 3.54 -12.19
C HIS A 58 -5.31 3.27 -12.10
N CYS A 59 -5.83 2.45 -13.02
CA CYS A 59 -7.25 2.05 -12.98
C CYS A 59 -7.55 1.24 -11.72
N ASP A 60 -8.74 1.45 -11.16
CA ASP A 60 -9.30 0.67 -10.05
C ASP A 60 -8.48 0.69 -8.75
N ILE A 61 -7.62 1.69 -8.57
CA ILE A 61 -6.73 1.81 -7.40
C ILE A 61 -6.97 3.13 -6.66
N VAL A 62 -7.03 3.03 -5.33
CA VAL A 62 -7.00 4.16 -4.40
C VAL A 62 -5.78 3.97 -3.51
N ALA A 63 -4.83 4.90 -3.59
CA ALA A 63 -3.59 4.87 -2.83
C ALA A 63 -3.49 6.06 -1.87
N GLN A 64 -2.88 5.84 -0.71
CA GLN A 64 -2.51 6.90 0.22
C GLN A 64 -1.00 6.89 0.44
N ALA A 65 -0.37 8.04 0.20
CA ALA A 65 1.06 8.23 0.40
C ALA A 65 1.32 9.18 1.58
N LYS A 66 2.34 8.89 2.38
CA LYS A 66 2.87 9.80 3.41
C LYS A 66 4.37 9.97 3.21
N ALA A 67 4.79 11.17 2.85
CA ALA A 67 6.20 11.52 2.84
C ALA A 67 6.66 11.89 4.25
N LEU A 68 7.74 11.26 4.71
CA LEU A 68 8.45 11.63 5.94
C LEU A 68 9.79 12.26 5.55
N CYS A 69 10.08 13.42 6.13
CA CYS A 69 11.33 14.14 5.93
C CYS A 69 12.12 14.08 7.24
N GLU A 70 13.38 13.66 7.15
CA GLU A 70 14.31 13.70 8.28
C GLU A 70 15.25 14.90 8.12
N VAL A 71 15.47 15.63 9.21
CA VAL A 71 16.37 16.79 9.22
C VAL A 71 17.47 16.54 10.25
N GLU A 72 18.73 16.62 9.84
CA GLU A 72 19.86 16.49 10.76
C GLU A 72 19.78 17.54 11.87
N GLY A 73 19.69 17.09 13.14
CA GLY A 73 19.57 17.96 14.31
C GLY A 73 18.20 18.67 14.46
N GLY A 74 17.23 18.35 13.60
CA GLY A 74 15.84 18.78 13.69
C GLY A 74 14.92 17.74 14.33
N PRO A 75 13.60 18.00 14.39
CA PRO A 75 12.60 17.00 14.77
C PRO A 75 12.46 15.87 13.74
#